data_AF-A0A1B8GKK5-F1
#
_entry.id   AF-A0A1B8GKK5-F1
#
_cell.length_a   1.000
_cell.length_b   1.000
_cell.length_c   1.000
_cell.angle_alpha   90.00
_cell.angle_beta   90.00
_cell.angle_gamma   90.00
#
_symmetry.space_group_name_H-M   'P 1'
#
loop_
_entity.id
_entity.type
_entity.pdbx_description
1 polymer ?
#
loop_
_entity_poly.entity_id
_entity_poly.type
_entity_poly.pdbx_seq_one_letter_code
_entity_poly.pdbx_strand_id
1 'polypeptide(L)'
;MLFNSFALLGLLGAIARAETEGVSDVNSFVLSNNGGCKCGPSDRCWPAPLIWNVFNLTLGGKLIADTPPAISCYDGPQKDLAKCASLQADLKNSTYIGNSPVAPGFPVNDQCPPVNFAAGEVAGTCTMGGLPRYTVDATNPLQVSAAVVFAHLSNIRLVIRNTGHDILGRSIGDGSLAVWIHNLRQGITFQKTYTASDKCSKSGWKGSAIKIGGGYVWGEVYAIAEANNVIVVGGGDPSVGCIGGYAQGGGHSPANHNYGLAADQILEAQVVLASGLIVTANACQNTDLFTAIRGGGGGTYGIVVSTIVKAHPTTRVSAQVFSMAPLTDANIPDFMDALAIMYSAYPDLADAGLNGYGSWAANSYAPVIPNLPYTTGYSHALAIMGKSITDAKNAFASTAAKLSVYNGTSLFLYSDYYTFPTYAQYYRTLSGGLGPVGSEAALGSRLLDRKALTNTTGLKNMLNTVAGNPGQFLQNNFCLVSGGQVFKDRAEPFSGVNPGWRTSYVHNIVAGGWFPGADAATKAAVHKDITEVKVGSMRAIAPDTGCYMNEADRLDPDYLVNFYGGALPKLQAAKRKYDPTGLFYCPTCVGSDAWKEDSQGRICKAN
;
A
#
# COMPACT_ATOMS: atom_id res chain seq x y z
N MET A 1 -25.72 -30.94 19.39
CA MET A 1 -25.01 -30.02 20.31
C MET A 1 -24.39 -30.86 21.43
N LEU A 2 -23.06 -31.08 21.42
CA LEU A 2 -22.18 -31.50 22.54
C LEU A 2 -20.87 -32.20 22.12
N PHE A 3 -20.64 -32.47 20.83
CA PHE A 3 -19.40 -33.11 20.36
C PHE A 3 -18.24 -32.16 19.96
N ASN A 4 -18.41 -30.83 20.12
CA ASN A 4 -17.46 -29.83 19.61
C ASN A 4 -16.53 -29.20 20.66
N SER A 5 -16.60 -29.62 21.93
CA SER A 5 -15.80 -29.04 23.00
C SER A 5 -14.44 -29.73 23.19
N PHE A 6 -14.30 -31.01 22.80
CA PHE A 6 -13.07 -31.78 23.04
C PHE A 6 -11.92 -31.46 22.07
N ALA A 7 -12.20 -31.07 20.82
CA ALA A 7 -11.17 -30.64 19.87
C ALA A 7 -10.61 -29.25 20.23
N LEU A 8 -11.47 -28.36 20.75
CA LEU A 8 -11.06 -27.05 21.26
C LEU A 8 -10.28 -27.18 22.58
N LEU A 9 -10.67 -28.12 23.47
CA LEU A 9 -9.90 -28.47 24.67
C LEU A 9 -8.59 -29.20 24.36
N GLY A 10 -8.48 -29.95 23.27
CA GLY A 10 -7.22 -30.56 22.83
C GLY A 10 -6.20 -29.52 22.34
N LEU A 11 -6.68 -28.50 21.62
CA LEU A 11 -5.85 -27.38 21.16
C LEU A 11 -5.52 -26.41 22.30
N LEU A 12 -6.47 -26.12 23.20
CA LEU A 12 -6.26 -25.31 24.41
C LEU A 12 -5.41 -26.05 25.47
N GLY A 13 -5.51 -27.37 25.56
CA GLY A 13 -4.70 -28.20 26.47
C GLY A 13 -3.24 -28.30 26.05
N ALA A 14 -2.96 -28.23 24.75
CA ALA A 14 -1.59 -28.05 24.22
C ALA A 14 -1.04 -26.65 24.52
N ILE A 15 -1.90 -25.62 24.54
CA ILE A 15 -1.53 -24.24 24.90
C ILE A 15 -1.29 -24.09 26.41
N ALA A 16 -2.07 -24.78 27.26
CA ALA A 16 -1.90 -24.73 28.72
C ALA A 16 -0.71 -25.56 29.23
N ARG A 17 -0.32 -26.65 28.54
CA ARG A 17 0.90 -27.41 28.88
C ARG A 17 2.20 -26.73 28.43
N ALA A 18 2.11 -25.78 27.50
CA ALA A 18 3.23 -24.98 27.03
C ALA A 18 3.66 -23.86 28.00
N GLU A 19 2.89 -23.60 29.07
CA GLU A 19 3.25 -22.62 30.11
C GLU A 19 4.25 -23.16 31.15
N THR A 20 4.55 -24.46 31.16
CA THR A 20 5.43 -25.06 32.19
C THR A 20 6.69 -25.76 31.67
N GLU A 21 6.80 -26.09 30.38
CA GLU A 21 8.03 -26.62 29.77
C GLU A 21 8.20 -26.05 28.35
N GLY A 22 9.42 -25.65 28.00
CA GLY A 22 9.73 -24.72 26.90
C GLY A 22 9.22 -25.11 25.50
N VAL A 23 8.40 -24.23 24.93
CA VAL A 23 8.02 -24.16 23.49
C VAL A 23 9.23 -23.92 22.57
N SER A 24 10.41 -23.66 23.12
CA SER A 24 11.66 -23.53 22.38
C SER A 24 12.13 -24.84 21.72
N ASP A 25 11.85 -26.00 22.32
CA ASP A 25 12.46 -27.27 21.90
C ASP A 25 11.76 -27.97 20.73
N VAL A 26 10.46 -27.73 20.51
CA VAL A 26 9.76 -28.27 19.33
C VAL A 26 10.15 -27.49 18.06
N ASN A 27 10.44 -26.19 18.22
CA ASN A 27 10.79 -25.27 17.13
C ASN A 27 12.23 -25.43 16.63
N SER A 28 13.16 -25.79 17.52
CA SER A 28 14.52 -26.15 17.10
C SER A 28 14.51 -27.42 16.24
N PHE A 29 13.60 -28.37 16.51
CA PHE A 29 13.52 -29.67 15.84
C PHE A 29 12.88 -29.64 14.43
N VAL A 30 11.88 -28.77 14.19
CA VAL A 30 11.22 -28.67 12.86
C VAL A 30 12.04 -27.81 11.89
N LEU A 31 12.64 -26.70 12.34
CA LEU A 31 13.49 -25.86 11.50
C LEU A 31 14.86 -26.51 11.20
N SER A 32 15.41 -27.32 12.11
CA SER A 32 16.67 -28.04 11.88
C SER A 32 16.56 -29.11 10.78
N ASN A 33 15.37 -29.69 10.58
CA ASN A 33 15.15 -30.78 9.63
C ASN A 33 14.82 -30.33 8.19
N ASN A 34 14.54 -29.04 7.94
CA ASN A 34 14.34 -28.50 6.58
C ASN A 34 15.38 -27.44 6.18
N GLY A 35 16.60 -27.52 6.73
CA GLY A 35 17.71 -26.63 6.36
C GLY A 35 17.46 -25.15 6.62
N GLY A 36 16.57 -24.80 7.57
CA GLY A 36 16.20 -23.41 7.85
C GLY A 36 15.20 -22.79 6.86
N CYS A 37 14.56 -23.58 6.00
CA CYS A 37 13.57 -23.16 5.02
C CYS A 37 12.12 -23.38 5.46
N LYS A 38 11.22 -22.49 5.01
CA LYS A 38 9.77 -22.72 5.04
C LYS A 38 9.43 -23.90 4.13
N CYS A 39 8.47 -24.70 4.56
CA CYS A 39 8.02 -25.88 3.84
C CYS A 39 7.22 -25.50 2.58
N GLY A 40 7.63 -25.99 1.42
CA GLY A 40 6.95 -25.80 0.14
C GLY A 40 6.17 -27.03 -0.33
N PRO A 41 5.31 -26.91 -1.37
CA PRO A 41 4.41 -27.99 -1.81
C PRO A 41 5.08 -29.27 -2.31
N SER A 42 6.33 -29.17 -2.75
CA SER A 42 7.15 -30.31 -3.17
C SER A 42 7.94 -30.97 -2.04
N ASP A 43 7.95 -30.37 -0.84
CA ASP A 43 8.71 -30.88 0.30
C ASP A 43 7.95 -31.99 1.04
N ARG A 44 8.68 -32.91 1.66
CA ARG A 44 8.09 -33.99 2.49
C ARG A 44 7.37 -33.46 3.74
N CYS A 45 7.71 -32.27 4.21
CA CYS A 45 7.05 -31.64 5.34
C CYS A 45 5.69 -31.02 4.98
N TRP A 46 5.33 -30.95 3.69
CA TRP A 46 4.09 -30.32 3.28
C TRP A 46 2.90 -31.12 3.83
N PRO A 47 1.90 -30.50 4.46
CA PRO A 47 0.81 -31.24 5.06
C PRO A 47 0.09 -32.11 4.04
N ALA A 48 -0.12 -33.37 4.41
CA ALA A 48 -0.88 -34.31 3.60
C ALA A 48 -2.34 -33.82 3.41
N PRO A 49 -3.04 -34.24 2.35
CA PRO A 49 -4.42 -33.82 2.09
C PRO A 49 -5.39 -33.99 3.27
N LEU A 50 -5.24 -35.05 4.07
CA LEU A 50 -6.06 -35.26 5.27
C LEU A 50 -5.87 -34.15 6.32
N ILE A 51 -4.65 -33.64 6.49
CA ILE A 51 -4.34 -32.55 7.43
C ILE A 51 -5.02 -31.26 6.96
N TRP A 52 -4.95 -30.96 5.65
CA TRP A 52 -5.68 -29.82 5.07
C TRP A 52 -7.20 -29.94 5.24
N ASN A 53 -7.75 -31.14 5.07
CA ASN A 53 -9.19 -31.38 5.29
C ASN A 53 -9.59 -31.16 6.76
N VAL A 54 -8.81 -31.67 7.72
CA VAL A 54 -9.06 -31.44 9.15
C VAL A 54 -8.96 -29.96 9.48
N PHE A 55 -7.95 -29.26 8.97
CA PHE A 55 -7.83 -27.81 9.13
C PHE A 55 -9.02 -27.06 8.52
N ASN A 56 -9.51 -27.47 7.36
CA ASN A 56 -10.72 -26.89 6.77
C ASN A 56 -11.95 -27.09 7.67
N LEU A 57 -12.09 -28.25 8.32
CA LEU A 57 -13.17 -28.50 9.28
C LEU A 57 -13.07 -27.58 10.50
N THR A 58 -11.86 -27.32 11.04
CA THR A 58 -11.69 -26.39 12.17
C THR A 58 -12.01 -24.94 11.78
N LEU A 59 -11.84 -24.59 10.50
CA LEU A 59 -12.22 -23.30 9.95
C LEU A 59 -13.71 -23.19 9.59
N GLY A 60 -14.48 -24.28 9.66
CA GLY A 60 -15.88 -24.30 9.23
C GLY A 60 -16.07 -24.24 7.71
N GLY A 61 -15.17 -24.88 6.95
CA GLY A 61 -15.26 -24.94 5.49
C GLY A 61 -14.68 -23.71 4.76
N LYS A 62 -13.83 -22.93 5.43
CA LYS A 62 -13.28 -21.66 4.93
C LYS A 62 -11.89 -21.75 4.31
N LEU A 63 -11.40 -22.96 4.03
CA LEU A 63 -10.17 -23.15 3.27
C LEU A 63 -10.47 -23.27 1.77
N ILE A 64 -9.80 -22.44 0.98
CA ILE A 64 -9.84 -22.44 -0.49
C ILE A 64 -8.54 -23.06 -0.99
N ALA A 65 -8.64 -24.04 -1.90
CA ALA A 65 -7.51 -24.48 -2.72
C ALA A 65 -7.42 -23.55 -3.92
N ASP A 66 -6.34 -22.78 -4.01
CA ASP A 66 -6.25 -21.69 -4.97
C ASP A 66 -5.86 -22.16 -6.37
N THR A 67 -6.36 -21.44 -7.37
CA THR A 67 -5.98 -21.60 -8.78
C THR A 67 -5.61 -20.26 -9.37
N PRO A 68 -4.78 -20.20 -10.43
CA PRO A 68 -4.39 -18.93 -11.03
C PRO A 68 -5.61 -18.12 -11.53
N PRO A 69 -5.62 -16.79 -11.38
CA PRO A 69 -6.78 -15.96 -11.74
C PRO A 69 -7.26 -16.15 -13.19
N ALA A 70 -6.33 -16.35 -14.13
CA ALA A 70 -6.63 -16.52 -15.55
C ALA A 70 -6.61 -17.96 -16.05
N ILE A 71 -6.68 -18.96 -15.17
CA ILE A 71 -6.64 -20.38 -15.56
C ILE A 71 -7.68 -20.77 -16.62
N SER A 72 -8.83 -20.06 -16.67
CA SER A 72 -9.88 -20.31 -17.66
C SER A 72 -9.46 -19.99 -19.10
N CYS A 73 -8.40 -19.21 -19.30
CA CYS A 73 -7.84 -18.94 -20.62
C CYS A 73 -7.02 -20.10 -21.21
N TYR A 74 -6.67 -21.09 -20.40
CA TYR A 74 -5.70 -22.13 -20.75
C TYR A 74 -6.35 -23.50 -20.89
N ASP A 75 -5.72 -24.39 -21.66
CA ASP A 75 -6.20 -25.76 -21.84
C ASP A 75 -6.22 -26.55 -20.54
N GLY A 76 -7.32 -27.26 -20.31
CA GLY A 76 -7.52 -28.10 -19.13
C GLY A 76 -8.98 -28.11 -18.65
N PRO A 77 -9.24 -28.75 -17.49
CA PRO A 77 -10.61 -28.91 -16.97
C PRO A 77 -11.33 -27.60 -16.64
N GLN A 78 -10.59 -26.52 -16.43
CA GLN A 78 -11.11 -25.21 -16.06
C GLN A 78 -11.23 -24.24 -17.25
N LYS A 79 -10.91 -24.68 -18.48
CA LYS A 79 -10.99 -23.85 -19.68
C LYS A 79 -12.41 -23.33 -19.88
N ASP A 80 -12.53 -22.02 -19.97
CA ASP A 80 -13.78 -21.31 -20.25
C ASP A 80 -13.45 -20.01 -20.97
N LEU A 81 -13.72 -19.99 -22.28
CA LEU A 81 -13.39 -18.85 -23.14
C LEU A 81 -14.27 -17.63 -22.87
N ALA A 82 -15.50 -17.82 -22.38
CA ALA A 82 -16.39 -16.71 -22.03
C ALA A 82 -15.89 -16.02 -20.76
N LYS A 83 -15.50 -16.81 -19.75
CA LYS A 83 -14.84 -16.29 -18.54
C LYS A 83 -13.50 -15.64 -18.88
N CYS A 84 -12.67 -16.28 -19.72
CA CYS A 84 -11.40 -15.69 -20.15
C CYS A 84 -11.58 -14.31 -20.79
N ALA A 85 -12.60 -14.14 -21.64
CA ALA A 85 -12.87 -12.86 -22.29
C ALA A 85 -13.20 -11.74 -21.29
N SER A 86 -13.88 -12.02 -20.17
CA SER A 86 -14.19 -11.00 -19.16
C SER A 86 -12.95 -10.58 -18.35
N LEU A 87 -12.00 -11.51 -18.15
CA LEU A 87 -10.81 -11.27 -17.32
C LEU A 87 -9.90 -10.14 -17.81
N GLN A 88 -9.95 -9.80 -19.09
CA GLN A 88 -9.21 -8.66 -19.66
C GLN A 88 -9.63 -7.32 -19.02
N ALA A 89 -10.90 -7.18 -18.67
CA ALA A 89 -11.43 -6.02 -17.97
C ALA A 89 -11.43 -6.22 -16.45
N ASP A 90 -11.80 -7.41 -15.99
CA ASP A 90 -11.92 -7.71 -14.55
C ASP A 90 -10.58 -7.57 -13.83
N LEU A 91 -9.48 -8.06 -14.40
CA LEU A 91 -8.15 -7.94 -13.79
C LEU A 91 -7.59 -6.51 -13.83
N LYS A 92 -8.21 -5.60 -14.59
CA LYS A 92 -7.93 -4.16 -14.57
C LYS A 92 -8.84 -3.39 -13.60
N ASN A 93 -9.70 -4.09 -12.86
CA ASN A 93 -10.63 -3.53 -11.90
C ASN A 93 -10.19 -3.86 -10.47
N SER A 94 -9.79 -2.84 -9.71
CA SER A 94 -9.32 -3.00 -8.33
C SER A 94 -10.36 -3.59 -7.37
N THR A 95 -11.66 -3.41 -7.64
CA THR A 95 -12.74 -4.04 -6.86
C THR A 95 -12.80 -5.54 -7.13
N TYR A 96 -12.65 -5.97 -8.38
CA TYR A 96 -12.59 -7.40 -8.72
C TYR A 96 -11.36 -8.06 -8.10
N ILE A 97 -10.20 -7.41 -8.19
CA ILE A 97 -8.97 -7.85 -7.52
C ILE A 97 -9.19 -8.03 -6.01
N GLY A 98 -9.82 -7.05 -5.36
CA GLY A 98 -10.16 -7.11 -3.94
C GLY A 98 -11.05 -8.30 -3.57
N ASN A 99 -11.97 -8.68 -4.46
CA ASN A 99 -12.87 -9.82 -4.30
C ASN A 99 -12.26 -11.18 -4.72
N SER A 100 -11.00 -11.19 -5.15
CA SER A 100 -10.26 -12.42 -5.43
C SER A 100 -9.36 -12.79 -4.24
N PRO A 101 -9.31 -14.08 -3.83
CA PRO A 101 -8.40 -14.53 -2.79
C PRO A 101 -6.93 -14.44 -3.20
N VAL A 102 -6.62 -14.41 -4.50
CA VAL A 102 -5.23 -14.50 -4.99
C VAL A 102 -4.83 -13.51 -6.06
N ALA A 103 -5.76 -12.88 -6.80
CA ALA A 103 -5.37 -11.97 -7.89
C ALA A 103 -4.58 -10.75 -7.35
N PRO A 104 -3.34 -10.51 -7.81
CA PRO A 104 -2.61 -9.30 -7.42
C PRO A 104 -3.11 -8.09 -8.24
N GLY A 105 -3.22 -6.92 -7.62
CA GLY A 105 -3.47 -5.68 -8.35
C GLY A 105 -2.26 -5.24 -9.16
N PHE A 106 -1.05 -5.53 -8.68
CA PHE A 106 0.20 -5.27 -9.36
C PHE A 106 1.03 -6.55 -9.35
N PRO A 107 0.88 -7.42 -10.37
CA PRO A 107 1.69 -8.63 -10.45
C PRO A 107 3.17 -8.26 -10.52
N VAL A 108 3.99 -8.89 -9.68
CA VAL A 108 5.46 -8.76 -9.73
C VAL A 108 6.06 -9.70 -10.78
N ASN A 109 5.39 -10.82 -11.02
CA ASN A 109 5.75 -11.81 -12.03
C ASN A 109 4.49 -12.61 -12.39
N ASP A 110 3.79 -12.22 -13.45
CA ASP A 110 2.59 -12.92 -13.88
C ASP A 110 2.93 -14.17 -14.70
N GLN A 111 2.72 -15.34 -14.08
CA GLN A 111 2.96 -16.66 -14.67
C GLN A 111 1.67 -17.30 -15.20
N CYS A 112 0.56 -16.55 -15.21
CA CYS A 112 -0.70 -16.94 -15.82
C CYS A 112 -1.50 -15.68 -16.22
N PRO A 113 -1.00 -14.90 -17.18
CA PRO A 113 -1.68 -13.68 -17.64
C PRO A 113 -3.01 -13.98 -18.36
N PRO A 114 -3.96 -13.04 -18.38
CA PRO A 114 -5.17 -13.19 -19.18
C PRO A 114 -4.83 -13.15 -20.68
N VAL A 115 -5.51 -13.98 -21.49
CA VAL A 115 -5.26 -14.09 -22.94
C VAL A 115 -6.37 -13.41 -23.73
N ASN A 116 -6.02 -12.50 -24.64
CA ASN A 116 -6.96 -11.83 -25.52
C ASN A 116 -7.07 -12.55 -26.86
N PHE A 117 -7.83 -13.65 -26.90
CA PHE A 117 -8.07 -14.41 -28.12
C PHE A 117 -8.70 -13.58 -29.25
N ALA A 118 -9.49 -12.55 -28.93
CA ALA A 118 -10.10 -11.66 -29.92
C ALA A 118 -9.07 -10.75 -30.61
N ALA A 119 -7.96 -10.44 -29.94
CA ALA A 119 -6.81 -9.75 -30.52
C ALA A 119 -5.81 -10.71 -31.20
N GLY A 120 -6.12 -12.01 -31.28
CA GLY A 120 -5.24 -13.02 -31.88
C GLY A 120 -4.10 -13.47 -30.96
N GLU A 121 -4.16 -13.17 -29.65
CA GLU A 121 -3.17 -13.69 -28.69
C GLU A 121 -3.29 -15.22 -28.55
N VAL A 122 -2.14 -15.86 -28.31
CA VAL A 122 -2.04 -17.30 -28.13
C VAL A 122 -1.71 -17.58 -26.67
N ALA A 123 -2.44 -18.53 -26.06
CA ALA A 123 -2.18 -18.95 -24.70
C ALA A 123 -0.82 -19.63 -24.58
N GLY A 124 0.01 -19.15 -23.65
CA GLY A 124 1.27 -19.79 -23.27
C GLY A 124 1.08 -20.83 -22.17
N THR A 125 1.97 -20.81 -21.17
CA THR A 125 1.82 -21.62 -19.95
C THR A 125 1.09 -20.83 -18.86
N CYS A 126 0.41 -21.55 -17.97
CA CYS A 126 -0.22 -21.00 -16.78
C CYS A 126 0.19 -21.82 -15.56
N THR A 127 0.84 -21.18 -14.60
CA THR A 127 1.24 -21.80 -13.33
C THR A 127 0.86 -20.93 -12.15
N MET A 128 0.97 -21.47 -10.93
CA MET A 128 0.74 -20.68 -9.71
C MET A 128 1.78 -19.57 -9.53
N GLY A 129 2.99 -19.71 -10.09
CA GLY A 129 4.05 -18.72 -9.90
C GLY A 129 4.20 -18.29 -8.43
N GLY A 130 4.21 -16.98 -8.20
CA GLY A 130 4.29 -16.38 -6.86
C GLY A 130 2.98 -16.37 -6.05
N LEU A 131 1.95 -17.16 -6.40
CA LEU A 131 0.64 -17.15 -5.74
C LEU A 131 0.54 -18.18 -4.60
N PRO A 132 -0.30 -17.92 -3.58
CA PRO A 132 -0.61 -18.89 -2.51
C PRO A 132 -1.22 -20.18 -3.04
N ARG A 133 -1.00 -21.30 -2.35
CA ARG A 133 -1.61 -22.60 -2.71
C ARG A 133 -2.95 -22.82 -2.03
N TYR A 134 -3.08 -22.30 -0.83
CA TYR A 134 -4.31 -22.31 -0.07
C TYR A 134 -4.57 -20.93 0.52
N THR A 135 -5.84 -20.57 0.64
CA THR A 135 -6.29 -19.34 1.27
C THR A 135 -7.34 -19.63 2.33
N VAL A 136 -7.19 -19.06 3.52
CA VAL A 136 -8.24 -18.99 4.52
C VAL A 136 -9.11 -17.76 4.24
N ASP A 137 -10.36 -17.99 3.83
CA ASP A 137 -11.41 -16.98 3.70
C ASP A 137 -11.94 -16.59 5.09
N ALA A 138 -11.16 -15.75 5.78
CA ALA A 138 -11.42 -15.43 7.16
C ALA A 138 -12.64 -14.50 7.30
N THR A 139 -13.61 -14.94 8.09
CA THR A 139 -14.85 -14.20 8.40
C THR A 139 -14.91 -13.73 9.86
N ASN A 140 -14.02 -14.24 10.70
CA ASN A 140 -13.88 -13.84 12.10
C ASN A 140 -12.41 -13.94 12.57
N PRO A 141 -12.04 -13.25 13.66
CA PRO A 141 -10.67 -13.26 14.18
C PRO A 141 -10.13 -14.63 14.62
N LEU A 142 -10.99 -15.57 15.02
CA LEU A 142 -10.56 -16.90 15.45
C LEU A 142 -10.08 -17.75 14.27
N GLN A 143 -10.67 -17.59 13.08
CA GLN A 143 -10.17 -18.23 11.86
C GLN A 143 -8.78 -17.70 11.47
N VAL A 144 -8.56 -16.38 11.65
CA VAL A 144 -7.22 -15.76 11.47
C VAL A 144 -6.22 -16.37 12.45
N SER A 145 -6.58 -16.48 13.73
CA SER A 145 -5.77 -17.12 14.77
C SER A 145 -5.44 -18.58 14.42
N ALA A 146 -6.44 -19.38 14.02
CA ALA A 146 -6.25 -20.77 13.64
C ALA A 146 -5.29 -20.92 12.44
N ALA A 147 -5.37 -20.02 11.46
CA ALA A 147 -4.45 -20.02 10.31
C ALA A 147 -3.01 -19.70 10.71
N VAL A 148 -2.81 -18.72 11.60
CA VAL A 148 -1.50 -18.39 12.16
C VAL A 148 -0.89 -19.59 12.88
N VAL A 149 -1.65 -20.23 13.77
CA VAL A 149 -1.20 -21.40 14.52
C VAL A 149 -0.89 -22.57 13.58
N PHE A 150 -1.76 -22.82 12.59
CA PHE A 150 -1.54 -23.89 11.62
C PHE A 150 -0.26 -23.68 10.79
N ALA A 151 -0.06 -22.47 10.27
CA ALA A 151 1.15 -22.15 9.50
C ALA A 151 2.42 -22.23 10.34
N HIS A 152 2.35 -21.79 11.61
CA HIS A 152 3.45 -21.91 12.55
C HIS A 152 3.82 -23.38 12.79
N LEU A 153 2.86 -24.22 13.16
CA LEU A 153 3.08 -25.64 13.45
C LEU A 153 3.53 -26.44 12.21
N SER A 154 3.07 -26.05 11.02
CA SER A 154 3.42 -26.71 9.76
C SER A 154 4.69 -26.14 9.10
N ASN A 155 5.29 -25.09 9.68
CA ASN A 155 6.40 -24.33 9.10
C ASN A 155 6.15 -23.87 7.65
N ILE A 156 4.91 -23.52 7.31
CA ILE A 156 4.55 -23.03 5.98
C ILE A 156 4.72 -21.51 5.93
N ARG A 157 5.08 -20.96 4.77
CA ARG A 157 5.06 -19.51 4.54
C ARG A 157 3.63 -18.99 4.72
N LEU A 158 3.44 -18.04 5.63
CA LEU A 158 2.16 -17.36 5.82
C LEU A 158 2.16 -16.06 5.01
N VAL A 159 1.10 -15.84 4.22
CA VAL A 159 0.86 -14.60 3.48
C VAL A 159 -0.40 -13.92 4.03
N ILE A 160 -0.38 -12.60 4.12
CA ILE A 160 -1.52 -11.83 4.63
C ILE A 160 -2.07 -10.97 3.51
N ARG A 161 -3.37 -11.09 3.26
CA ARG A 161 -4.05 -10.38 2.17
C ARG A 161 -5.31 -9.70 2.67
N ASN A 162 -5.47 -8.44 2.28
CA ASN A 162 -6.77 -7.76 2.31
C ASN A 162 -7.30 -7.65 0.88
N THR A 163 -6.89 -6.61 0.15
CA THR A 163 -7.45 -6.28 -1.17
C THR A 163 -6.56 -6.63 -2.36
N GLY A 164 -5.32 -7.07 -2.13
CA GLY A 164 -4.37 -7.35 -3.22
C GLY A 164 -3.73 -6.12 -3.88
N HIS A 165 -3.95 -4.91 -3.33
CA HIS A 165 -3.40 -3.63 -3.81
C HIS A 165 -1.87 -3.48 -3.71
N ASP A 166 -1.16 -4.46 -3.15
CA ASP A 166 0.25 -4.29 -2.83
C ASP A 166 1.13 -4.27 -4.10
N ILE A 167 1.83 -3.14 -4.31
CA ILE A 167 2.74 -2.92 -5.45
C ILE A 167 4.03 -3.74 -5.29
N LEU A 168 4.45 -3.99 -4.05
CA LEU A 168 5.70 -4.65 -3.73
C LEU A 168 5.51 -6.15 -3.53
N GLY A 169 4.41 -6.78 -3.97
CA GLY A 169 4.19 -8.23 -3.85
C GLY A 169 4.24 -8.79 -2.42
N ARG A 170 3.88 -7.99 -1.40
CA ARG A 170 3.87 -8.37 0.02
C ARG A 170 2.65 -9.19 0.44
N SER A 171 1.59 -9.17 -0.37
CA SER A 171 0.36 -9.94 -0.15
C SER A 171 0.21 -11.17 -1.05
N ILE A 172 1.32 -11.67 -1.59
CA ILE A 172 1.42 -12.91 -2.38
C ILE A 172 2.70 -13.67 -1.98
N GLY A 173 2.79 -14.95 -2.37
CA GLY A 173 3.97 -15.77 -2.16
C GLY A 173 3.75 -17.21 -2.60
N ASP A 174 4.70 -17.78 -3.34
CA ASP A 174 4.62 -19.20 -3.71
C ASP A 174 4.67 -20.10 -2.46
N GLY A 175 4.06 -21.28 -2.60
CA GLY A 175 4.11 -22.33 -1.60
C GLY A 175 3.52 -21.93 -0.25
N SER A 176 2.63 -20.94 -0.23
CA SER A 176 2.14 -20.33 1.00
C SER A 176 0.69 -20.70 1.33
N LEU A 177 0.36 -20.51 2.61
CA LEU A 177 -1.01 -20.35 3.10
C LEU A 177 -1.29 -18.85 3.22
N ALA A 178 -2.28 -18.34 2.50
CA ALA A 178 -2.75 -16.98 2.66
C ALA A 178 -3.87 -16.88 3.70
N VAL A 179 -3.91 -15.75 4.42
CA VAL A 179 -5.05 -15.35 5.24
C VAL A 179 -5.69 -14.15 4.58
N TRP A 180 -6.88 -14.34 4.03
CA TRP A 180 -7.63 -13.30 3.33
C TRP A 180 -8.66 -12.69 4.29
N ILE A 181 -8.36 -11.47 4.75
CA ILE A 181 -9.18 -10.77 5.76
C ILE A 181 -10.31 -9.94 5.13
N HIS A 182 -10.41 -9.88 3.80
CA HIS A 182 -11.41 -9.08 3.08
C HIS A 182 -12.84 -9.43 3.49
N ASN A 183 -13.14 -10.70 3.77
CA ASN A 183 -14.49 -11.13 4.17
C ASN A 183 -14.70 -11.14 5.69
N LEU A 184 -13.74 -10.64 6.47
CA LEU A 184 -13.92 -10.36 7.89
C LEU A 184 -14.73 -9.07 8.01
N ARG A 185 -16.02 -9.20 8.33
CA ARG A 185 -17.00 -8.10 8.30
C ARG A 185 -17.74 -7.97 9.64
N GLN A 186 -17.06 -7.47 10.67
CA GLN A 186 -17.60 -7.26 12.01
C GLN A 186 -18.28 -5.87 12.19
N GLY A 187 -18.48 -5.13 11.10
CA GLY A 187 -19.17 -3.85 11.08
C GLY A 187 -18.24 -2.62 11.01
N ILE A 188 -18.80 -1.52 10.53
CA ILE A 188 -18.21 -0.16 10.63
C ILE A 188 -19.11 0.65 11.57
N THR A 189 -18.57 1.12 12.68
CA THR A 189 -19.36 1.80 13.73
C THR A 189 -18.85 3.20 13.99
N PHE A 190 -19.69 4.21 13.74
CA PHE A 190 -19.40 5.58 14.14
C PHE A 190 -19.57 5.76 15.65
N GLN A 191 -18.62 6.45 16.25
CA GLN A 191 -18.64 6.88 17.64
C GLN A 191 -18.63 8.41 17.65
N LYS A 192 -19.73 9.04 18.11
CA LYS A 192 -19.78 10.50 18.29
C LYS A 192 -18.69 11.01 19.23
N THR A 193 -18.32 10.18 20.20
CA THR A 193 -17.18 10.42 21.09
C THR A 193 -16.41 9.12 21.21
N TYR A 194 -15.10 9.17 20.94
CA TYR A 194 -14.23 8.02 21.03
C TYR A 194 -14.35 7.33 22.39
N THR A 195 -14.59 6.02 22.35
CA THR A 195 -14.59 5.15 23.52
C THR A 195 -13.63 4.00 23.27
N ALA A 196 -12.50 4.01 23.98
CA ALA A 196 -11.51 2.93 23.97
C ALA A 196 -12.13 1.62 24.48
N SER A 197 -11.78 0.49 23.88
CA SER A 197 -12.35 -0.81 24.30
C SER A 197 -11.92 -1.23 25.69
N ASP A 198 -10.73 -0.80 26.13
CA ASP A 198 -10.10 -1.11 27.41
C ASP A 198 -10.13 0.08 28.40
N LYS A 199 -10.91 1.12 28.09
CA LYS A 199 -10.99 2.39 28.85
C LYS A 199 -9.67 3.19 28.87
N CYS A 200 -8.74 2.94 27.93
CA CYS A 200 -7.53 3.74 27.79
C CYS A 200 -7.84 5.23 27.58
N SER A 201 -7.21 6.09 28.39
CA SER A 201 -7.35 7.55 28.32
C SER A 201 -6.12 8.27 27.75
N LYS A 202 -5.03 7.54 27.49
CA LYS A 202 -3.71 8.10 27.09
C LYS A 202 -3.64 8.60 25.64
N SER A 203 -4.62 8.29 24.78
CA SER A 203 -4.65 8.86 23.42
C SER A 203 -4.89 10.37 23.41
N GLY A 204 -5.47 10.93 24.49
CA GLY A 204 -5.87 12.34 24.56
C GLY A 204 -7.03 12.72 23.64
N TRP A 205 -7.47 11.83 22.75
CA TRP A 205 -8.51 12.12 21.76
C TRP A 205 -9.91 12.10 22.40
N LYS A 206 -10.64 13.21 22.23
CA LYS A 206 -12.02 13.40 22.73
C LYS A 206 -13.05 13.59 21.62
N GLY A 207 -12.61 13.59 20.36
CA GLY A 207 -13.45 13.76 19.20
C GLY A 207 -14.18 12.47 18.80
N SER A 208 -14.83 12.52 17.64
CA SER A 208 -15.47 11.36 17.02
C SER A 208 -14.45 10.32 16.58
N ALA A 209 -14.90 9.09 16.39
CA ALA A 209 -14.09 7.99 15.86
C ALA A 209 -14.93 7.04 15.00
N ILE A 210 -14.27 6.24 14.18
CA ILE A 210 -14.91 5.12 13.48
C ILE A 210 -14.16 3.83 13.83
N LYS A 211 -14.90 2.84 14.35
CA LYS A 211 -14.41 1.46 14.48
C LYS A 211 -14.61 0.75 13.15
N ILE A 212 -13.54 0.14 12.63
CA ILE A 212 -13.50 -0.62 11.38
C ILE A 212 -13.19 -2.07 11.75
N GLY A 213 -14.24 -2.89 11.82
CA GLY A 213 -14.17 -4.29 12.23
C GLY A 213 -13.83 -5.25 11.09
N GLY A 214 -12.67 -5.09 10.45
CA GLY A 214 -12.15 -6.05 9.48
C GLY A 214 -11.74 -5.48 8.13
N GLY A 215 -11.73 -6.33 7.10
CA GLY A 215 -11.17 -6.06 5.76
C GLY A 215 -11.99 -5.13 4.89
N TYR A 216 -12.54 -4.06 5.47
CA TYR A 216 -13.25 -3.02 4.74
C TYR A 216 -12.33 -2.21 3.83
N VAL A 217 -12.91 -1.66 2.77
CA VAL A 217 -12.25 -0.69 1.87
C VAL A 217 -12.71 0.74 2.17
N TRP A 218 -11.94 1.73 1.73
CA TRP A 218 -12.19 3.13 2.07
C TRP A 218 -13.54 3.64 1.61
N GLY A 219 -14.03 3.21 0.43
CA GLY A 219 -15.35 3.57 -0.09
C GLY A 219 -16.48 3.24 0.87
N GLU A 220 -16.40 2.11 1.57
CA GLU A 220 -17.40 1.70 2.57
C GLU A 220 -17.32 2.57 3.83
N VAL A 221 -16.11 2.92 4.28
CA VAL A 221 -15.90 3.78 5.45
C VAL A 221 -16.29 5.23 5.17
N TYR A 222 -16.05 5.72 3.96
CA TYR A 222 -16.44 7.06 3.54
C TYR A 222 -17.95 7.25 3.52
N ALA A 223 -18.72 6.23 3.13
CA ALA A 223 -20.18 6.28 3.20
C ALA A 223 -20.66 6.51 4.64
N ILE A 224 -20.05 5.84 5.63
CA ILE A 224 -20.35 6.05 7.06
C ILE A 224 -19.89 7.43 7.52
N ALA A 225 -18.72 7.89 7.10
CA ALA A 225 -18.19 9.20 7.46
C ALA A 225 -19.09 10.34 6.94
N GLU A 226 -19.52 10.26 5.68
CA GLU A 226 -20.43 11.23 5.07
C GLU A 226 -21.78 11.25 5.77
N ALA A 227 -22.37 10.09 6.05
CA ALA A 227 -23.65 10.00 6.76
C ALA A 227 -23.62 10.62 8.16
N ASN A 228 -22.42 10.72 8.76
CA ASN A 228 -22.21 11.32 10.08
C ASN A 228 -21.54 12.70 10.02
N ASN A 229 -21.43 13.30 8.82
CA ASN A 229 -20.87 14.62 8.60
C ASN A 229 -19.43 14.79 9.14
N VAL A 230 -18.61 13.75 8.99
CA VAL A 230 -17.21 13.70 9.41
C VAL A 230 -16.27 13.34 8.27
N ILE A 231 -14.99 13.66 8.45
CA ILE A 231 -13.86 13.29 7.61
C ILE A 231 -13.11 12.16 8.32
N VAL A 232 -12.80 11.11 7.57
CA VAL A 232 -11.80 10.12 7.98
C VAL A 232 -10.65 10.22 6.99
N VAL A 233 -9.42 10.21 7.51
CA VAL A 233 -8.20 10.25 6.67
C VAL A 233 -7.99 8.88 6.06
N GLY A 234 -8.44 8.71 4.82
CA GLY A 234 -8.25 7.49 4.04
C GLY A 234 -7.58 7.74 2.68
N GLY A 235 -7.41 6.67 1.92
CA GLY A 235 -6.73 6.68 0.62
C GLY A 235 -7.50 7.40 -0.47
N GLY A 236 -6.77 7.91 -1.47
CA GLY A 236 -7.36 8.50 -2.68
C GLY A 236 -8.23 7.50 -3.44
N ASP A 237 -7.77 6.25 -3.59
CA ASP A 237 -8.54 5.16 -4.20
C ASP A 237 -9.49 4.50 -3.17
N PRO A 238 -10.83 4.49 -3.41
CA PRO A 238 -11.80 3.94 -2.47
C PRO A 238 -11.76 2.41 -2.33
N SER A 239 -11.09 1.69 -3.23
CA SER A 239 -10.95 0.22 -3.19
C SER A 239 -9.77 -0.25 -2.31
N VAL A 240 -8.93 0.68 -1.83
CA VAL A 240 -7.81 0.36 -0.94
C VAL A 240 -8.34 -0.06 0.44
N GLY A 241 -7.74 -1.12 1.00
CA GLY A 241 -8.13 -1.66 2.29
C GLY A 241 -7.74 -0.77 3.48
N CYS A 242 -8.68 -0.53 4.39
CA CYS A 242 -8.54 0.49 5.45
C CYS A 242 -7.50 0.14 6.51
N ILE A 243 -7.51 -1.11 6.99
CA ILE A 243 -6.76 -1.54 8.19
C ILE A 243 -5.45 -2.27 7.86
N GLY A 244 -5.18 -2.48 6.58
CA GLY A 244 -4.04 -3.26 6.08
C GLY A 244 -2.78 -2.42 5.85
N GLY A 245 -2.03 -2.77 4.80
CA GLY A 245 -0.77 -2.12 4.44
C GLY A 245 -0.86 -0.60 4.29
N TYR A 246 -2.00 -0.06 3.82
CA TYR A 246 -2.24 1.38 3.70
C TYR A 246 -1.99 2.11 5.02
N ALA A 247 -2.80 1.86 6.05
CA ALA A 247 -2.68 2.55 7.32
C ALA A 247 -1.42 2.11 8.09
N GLN A 248 -1.01 0.85 7.94
CA GLN A 248 0.15 0.32 8.67
C GLN A 248 1.50 0.82 8.12
N GLY A 249 1.58 1.22 6.85
CA GLY A 249 2.79 1.77 6.22
C GLY A 249 2.89 3.29 6.24
N GLY A 250 1.84 4.00 6.68
CA GLY A 250 1.77 5.47 6.69
C GLY A 250 0.40 5.95 6.22
N GLY A 251 0.11 5.78 4.93
CA GLY A 251 -1.18 6.09 4.33
C GLY A 251 -1.38 7.58 4.06
N HIS A 252 -1.16 7.98 2.81
CA HIS A 252 -1.43 9.34 2.38
C HIS A 252 -2.90 9.56 1.95
N SER A 253 -3.35 10.81 1.94
CA SER A 253 -4.75 11.22 1.86
C SER A 253 -4.86 12.67 1.38
N PRO A 254 -5.93 13.04 0.65
CA PRO A 254 -6.25 14.45 0.40
C PRO A 254 -6.50 15.28 1.67
N ALA A 255 -6.52 14.63 2.85
CA ALA A 255 -6.80 15.23 4.14
C ALA A 255 -5.58 15.28 5.09
N ASN A 256 -4.43 14.77 4.68
CA ASN A 256 -3.28 14.66 5.58
C ASN A 256 -2.73 15.99 6.04
N HIS A 257 -2.64 16.98 5.14
CA HIS A 257 -2.11 18.30 5.51
C HIS A 257 -2.87 18.88 6.72
N ASN A 258 -4.18 18.65 6.77
CA ASN A 258 -5.04 19.14 7.84
C ASN A 258 -5.09 18.23 9.07
N TYR A 259 -4.94 16.91 8.92
CA TYR A 259 -5.27 15.95 9.98
C TYR A 259 -4.20 14.91 10.31
N GLY A 260 -3.06 14.87 9.60
CA GLY A 260 -1.99 13.89 9.81
C GLY A 260 -2.12 12.65 8.93
N LEU A 261 -1.13 11.76 8.95
CA LEU A 261 -1.13 10.50 8.17
C LEU A 261 -2.22 9.53 8.65
N ALA A 262 -2.61 8.55 7.83
CA ALA A 262 -3.57 7.53 8.23
C ALA A 262 -3.09 6.71 9.43
N ALA A 263 -1.80 6.39 9.47
CA ALA A 263 -1.12 5.78 10.62
C ALA A 263 -1.32 6.59 11.90
N ASP A 264 -1.27 7.92 11.81
CA ASP A 264 -1.44 8.81 12.96
C ASP A 264 -2.90 8.92 13.41
N GLN A 265 -3.86 8.43 12.62
CA GLN A 265 -5.28 8.38 12.98
C GLN A 265 -5.67 7.18 13.84
N ILE A 266 -4.87 6.11 13.85
CA ILE A 266 -5.20 4.88 14.60
C ILE A 266 -5.15 5.20 16.11
N LEU A 267 -6.26 4.99 16.79
CA LEU A 267 -6.41 5.14 18.25
C LEU A 267 -6.21 3.81 18.97
N GLU A 268 -6.62 2.71 18.32
CA GLU A 268 -6.60 1.35 18.85
C GLU A 268 -6.63 0.35 17.69
N ALA A 269 -6.03 -0.83 17.88
CA ALA A 269 -6.17 -1.97 16.99
C ALA A 269 -6.33 -3.29 17.75
N GLN A 270 -7.03 -4.25 17.15
CA GLN A 270 -6.96 -5.66 17.53
C GLN A 270 -6.04 -6.41 16.57
N VAL A 271 -5.09 -7.17 17.13
CA VAL A 271 -4.02 -7.82 16.37
C VAL A 271 -3.92 -9.28 16.77
N VAL A 272 -3.88 -10.18 15.78
CA VAL A 272 -3.53 -11.59 15.96
C VAL A 272 -2.00 -11.71 15.90
N LEU A 273 -1.37 -12.12 17.00
CA LEU A 273 0.08 -12.29 17.11
C LEU A 273 0.55 -13.62 16.51
N ALA A 274 1.88 -13.79 16.37
CA ALA A 274 2.48 -15.05 15.90
C ALA A 274 2.15 -16.25 16.80
N SER A 275 1.85 -16.00 18.08
CA SER A 275 1.36 -17.01 19.02
C SER A 275 -0.09 -17.44 18.81
N GLY A 276 -0.83 -16.76 17.92
CA GLY A 276 -2.27 -16.93 17.73
C GLY A 276 -3.13 -16.11 18.70
N LEU A 277 -2.56 -15.47 19.71
CA LEU A 277 -3.30 -14.63 20.65
C LEU A 277 -3.84 -13.37 19.97
N ILE A 278 -5.07 -12.96 20.34
CA ILE A 278 -5.67 -11.69 19.92
C ILE A 278 -5.42 -10.67 21.02
N VAL A 279 -4.70 -9.60 20.71
CA VAL A 279 -4.36 -8.53 21.67
C VAL A 279 -4.86 -7.18 21.21
N THR A 280 -5.08 -6.30 22.18
CA THR A 280 -5.34 -4.87 21.97
C THR A 280 -4.02 -4.11 21.94
N ALA A 281 -3.81 -3.27 20.94
CA ALA A 281 -2.68 -2.36 20.82
C ALA A 281 -3.18 -0.92 20.78
N ASN A 282 -2.81 -0.12 21.79
CA ASN A 282 -3.17 1.29 21.90
C ASN A 282 -2.13 2.05 22.77
N ALA A 283 -2.45 3.29 23.16
CA ALA A 283 -1.59 4.13 24.00
C ALA A 283 -1.39 3.63 25.46
N CYS A 284 -2.11 2.59 25.89
CA CYS A 284 -2.05 2.02 27.24
C CYS A 284 -1.52 0.57 27.29
N GLN A 285 -1.73 -0.21 26.22
CA GLN A 285 -1.40 -1.64 26.15
C GLN A 285 -0.66 -1.95 24.85
N ASN A 286 0.38 -2.80 24.94
CA ASN A 286 1.21 -3.19 23.79
C ASN A 286 1.68 -1.98 22.97
N THR A 287 2.16 -0.93 23.65
CA THR A 287 2.46 0.38 23.05
C THR A 287 3.57 0.32 21.99
N ASP A 288 4.47 -0.63 22.11
CA ASP A 288 5.51 -0.95 21.12
C ASP A 288 4.91 -1.61 19.87
N LEU A 289 3.97 -2.54 20.02
CA LEU A 289 3.20 -3.06 18.88
C LEU A 289 2.35 -1.96 18.24
N PHE A 290 1.69 -1.14 19.05
CA PHE A 290 0.89 0.00 18.59
C PHE A 290 1.73 0.98 17.77
N THR A 291 2.94 1.26 18.22
CA THR A 291 3.91 2.07 17.46
C THR A 291 4.30 1.39 16.16
N ALA A 292 4.56 0.08 16.19
CA ALA A 292 4.99 -0.68 15.02
C ALA A 292 3.94 -0.73 13.90
N ILE A 293 2.67 -0.94 14.25
CA ILE A 293 1.56 -0.96 13.27
C ILE A 293 1.13 0.44 12.80
N ARG A 294 1.67 1.52 13.38
CA ARG A 294 1.41 2.91 12.98
C ARG A 294 2.57 3.47 12.15
N GLY A 295 2.91 2.79 11.06
CA GLY A 295 3.89 3.25 10.07
C GLY A 295 5.08 2.32 9.84
N GLY A 296 5.20 1.22 10.59
CA GLY A 296 6.27 0.23 10.42
C GLY A 296 6.00 -0.86 9.39
N GLY A 297 4.91 -0.74 8.62
CA GLY A 297 4.53 -1.66 7.56
C GLY A 297 3.57 -2.76 8.00
N GLY A 298 2.66 -3.14 7.10
CA GLY A 298 1.73 -4.24 7.33
C GLY A 298 2.37 -5.62 7.11
N GLY A 299 1.83 -6.63 7.78
CA GLY A 299 2.15 -8.03 7.50
C GLY A 299 3.43 -8.58 8.15
N THR A 300 4.03 -7.87 9.11
CA THR A 300 5.28 -8.31 9.79
C THR A 300 5.20 -8.42 11.31
N TYR A 301 4.28 -7.72 11.99
CA TYR A 301 4.16 -7.76 13.46
C TYR A 301 3.01 -8.63 13.96
N GLY A 302 2.05 -8.93 13.08
CA GLY A 302 0.78 -9.60 13.38
C GLY A 302 -0.28 -9.27 12.33
N ILE A 303 -1.45 -9.89 12.44
CA ILE A 303 -2.58 -9.64 11.54
C ILE A 303 -3.57 -8.71 12.22
N VAL A 304 -3.67 -7.46 11.75
CA VAL A 304 -4.67 -6.50 12.23
C VAL A 304 -6.05 -6.92 11.75
N VAL A 305 -6.99 -7.13 12.67
CA VAL A 305 -8.36 -7.58 12.38
C VAL A 305 -9.42 -6.52 12.69
N SER A 306 -9.07 -5.47 13.43
CA SER A 306 -9.89 -4.26 13.54
C SER A 306 -9.06 -3.05 13.97
N THR A 307 -9.53 -1.86 13.64
CA THR A 307 -8.98 -0.59 14.16
C THR A 307 -10.09 0.34 14.61
N ILE A 308 -9.74 1.29 15.48
CA ILE A 308 -10.54 2.50 15.74
C ILE A 308 -9.71 3.69 15.28
N VAL A 309 -10.26 4.52 14.40
CA VAL A 309 -9.58 5.70 13.83
C VAL A 309 -10.27 7.00 14.21
N LYS A 310 -9.51 8.08 14.33
CA LYS A 310 -10.04 9.44 14.53
C LYS A 310 -10.99 9.82 13.38
N ALA A 311 -12.04 10.55 13.70
CA ALA A 311 -12.93 11.18 12.73
C ALA A 311 -13.07 12.68 13.06
N HIS A 312 -12.91 13.52 12.05
CA HIS A 312 -12.85 14.97 12.17
C HIS A 312 -14.14 15.61 11.65
N PRO A 313 -14.61 16.76 12.15
CA PRO A 313 -15.76 17.43 11.58
C PRO A 313 -15.56 17.73 10.08
N THR A 314 -16.63 17.61 9.27
CA THR A 314 -16.56 18.05 7.87
C THR A 314 -16.26 19.54 7.75
N THR A 315 -15.80 19.94 6.58
CA THR A 315 -15.61 21.35 6.23
C THR A 315 -15.89 21.57 4.75
N ARG A 316 -16.12 22.84 4.38
CA ARG A 316 -16.06 23.28 2.99
C ARG A 316 -14.64 23.12 2.47
N VAL A 317 -14.52 22.83 1.18
CA VAL A 317 -13.23 22.65 0.50
C VAL A 317 -13.23 23.51 -0.76
N SER A 318 -12.19 24.32 -0.95
CA SER A 318 -11.92 24.91 -2.25
C SER A 318 -10.80 24.13 -2.93
N ALA A 319 -10.78 24.05 -4.25
CA ALA A 319 -9.73 23.35 -4.98
C ALA A 319 -9.36 24.09 -6.26
N GLN A 320 -8.10 23.98 -6.63
CA GLN A 320 -7.56 24.38 -7.92
C GLN A 320 -7.32 23.13 -8.76
N VAL A 321 -7.79 23.15 -10.00
CA VAL A 321 -7.32 22.27 -11.06
C VAL A 321 -6.42 23.09 -11.96
N PHE A 322 -5.20 22.62 -12.21
CA PHE A 322 -4.24 23.28 -13.09
C PHE A 322 -3.63 22.27 -14.04
N SER A 323 -3.47 22.66 -15.29
CA SER A 323 -2.81 21.85 -16.31
C SER A 323 -1.89 22.71 -17.16
N MET A 324 -0.77 22.12 -17.59
CA MET A 324 0.10 22.72 -18.59
C MET A 324 0.66 21.68 -19.55
N ALA A 325 0.79 22.05 -20.82
CA ALA A 325 1.38 21.20 -21.85
C ALA A 325 2.11 22.05 -22.90
N PRO A 326 3.16 21.53 -23.55
CA PRO A 326 3.80 22.22 -24.65
C PRO A 326 2.86 22.35 -25.86
N LEU A 327 2.93 23.48 -26.57
CA LEU A 327 2.14 23.69 -27.79
C LEU A 327 2.61 22.76 -28.93
N THR A 328 3.92 22.48 -28.97
CA THR A 328 4.57 21.52 -29.89
C THR A 328 5.73 20.82 -29.19
N ASP A 329 6.22 19.71 -29.73
CA ASP A 329 7.38 18.99 -29.16
C ASP A 329 8.65 19.86 -29.06
N ALA A 330 8.79 20.88 -29.92
CA ALA A 330 9.87 21.85 -29.84
C ALA A 330 9.85 22.69 -28.55
N ASN A 331 8.71 22.73 -27.85
CA ASN A 331 8.51 23.47 -26.60
C ASN A 331 8.66 22.60 -25.34
N ILE A 332 9.06 21.32 -25.46
CA ILE A 332 9.33 20.47 -24.30
C ILE A 332 10.38 21.08 -23.34
N PRO A 333 11.47 21.73 -23.80
CA PRO A 333 12.40 22.41 -22.89
C PRO A 333 11.73 23.47 -22.00
N ASP A 334 10.84 24.29 -22.58
CA ASP A 334 10.08 25.30 -21.82
C ASP A 334 9.11 24.65 -20.82
N PHE A 335 8.51 23.51 -21.19
CA PHE A 335 7.67 22.71 -20.29
C PHE A 335 8.46 22.21 -19.09
N MET A 336 9.69 21.72 -19.30
CA MET A 336 10.56 21.25 -18.21
C MET A 336 11.00 22.40 -17.29
N ASP A 337 11.24 23.60 -17.83
CA ASP A 337 11.52 24.79 -17.02
C ASP A 337 10.30 25.23 -16.20
N ALA A 338 9.10 25.24 -16.79
CA ALA A 338 7.85 25.50 -16.10
C ALA A 338 7.55 24.46 -15.00
N LEU A 339 7.89 23.19 -15.25
CA LEU A 339 7.77 22.11 -14.28
C LEU A 339 8.69 22.32 -13.07
N ALA A 340 9.92 22.80 -13.27
CA ALA A 340 10.81 23.17 -12.18
C ALA A 340 10.25 24.34 -11.34
N ILE A 341 9.61 25.33 -11.99
CA ILE A 341 8.89 26.41 -11.28
C ILE A 341 7.79 25.82 -10.40
N MET A 342 6.97 24.91 -10.94
CA MET A 342 5.91 24.24 -10.18
C MET A 342 6.44 23.44 -8.99
N TYR A 343 7.46 22.61 -9.19
CA TYR A 343 8.04 21.80 -8.11
C TYR A 343 8.66 22.66 -7.01
N SER A 344 9.36 23.74 -7.37
CA SER A 344 9.96 24.65 -6.39
C SER A 344 8.94 25.41 -5.55
N ALA A 345 7.70 25.57 -6.04
CA ALA A 345 6.62 26.24 -5.33
C ALA A 345 5.90 25.34 -4.31
N TYR A 346 5.99 24.02 -4.41
CA TYR A 346 5.23 23.10 -3.55
C TYR A 346 5.36 23.33 -2.05
N PRO A 347 6.55 23.64 -1.50
CA PRO A 347 6.65 23.93 -0.07
C PRO A 347 5.78 25.12 0.36
N ASP A 348 5.75 26.19 -0.44
CA ASP A 348 4.97 27.40 -0.12
C ASP A 348 3.47 27.19 -0.35
N LEU A 349 3.10 26.44 -1.39
CA LEU A 349 1.71 26.04 -1.62
C LEU A 349 1.18 25.19 -0.46
N ALA A 350 1.97 24.22 0.00
CA ALA A 350 1.62 23.40 1.16
C ALA A 350 1.56 24.22 2.45
N ASP A 351 2.50 25.14 2.70
CA ASP A 351 2.45 26.01 3.87
C ASP A 351 1.23 26.96 3.86
N ALA A 352 0.75 27.35 2.67
CA ALA A 352 -0.52 28.05 2.51
C ALA A 352 -1.76 27.16 2.76
N GLY A 353 -1.58 25.84 2.73
CA GLY A 353 -2.61 24.83 3.00
C GLY A 353 -3.13 24.07 1.79
N LEU A 354 -2.51 24.25 0.60
CA LEU A 354 -2.84 23.48 -0.59
C LEU A 354 -2.24 22.07 -0.49
N ASN A 355 -3.06 21.07 -0.78
CA ASN A 355 -2.65 19.67 -0.70
C ASN A 355 -3.45 18.83 -1.70
N GLY A 356 -2.88 17.74 -2.20
CA GLY A 356 -3.53 16.91 -3.21
C GLY A 356 -2.53 16.19 -4.10
N TYR A 357 -2.93 15.96 -5.35
CA TYR A 357 -2.24 15.06 -6.26
C TYR A 357 -2.05 15.71 -7.62
N GLY A 358 -1.03 15.27 -8.31
CA GLY A 358 -0.92 15.49 -9.73
C GLY A 358 0.06 14.52 -10.37
N SER A 359 0.15 14.66 -11.68
CA SER A 359 0.95 13.79 -12.51
C SER A 359 1.49 14.54 -13.70
N TRP A 360 2.60 14.05 -14.25
CA TRP A 360 3.18 14.57 -15.47
C TRP A 360 3.97 13.50 -16.21
N ALA A 361 4.16 13.71 -17.51
CA ALA A 361 5.10 12.94 -18.32
C ALA A 361 5.70 13.84 -19.39
N ALA A 362 6.98 13.62 -19.70
CA ALA A 362 7.61 14.19 -20.89
C ALA A 362 7.29 13.39 -22.17
N ASN A 363 6.86 12.14 -21.99
CA ASN A 363 6.42 11.24 -23.05
C ASN A 363 5.58 10.11 -22.44
N SER A 364 4.30 10.01 -22.82
CA SER A 364 3.35 9.01 -22.32
C SER A 364 2.67 8.27 -23.48
N TYR A 365 2.33 7.00 -23.25
CA TYR A 365 1.56 6.18 -24.20
C TYR A 365 0.07 6.55 -24.25
N ALA A 366 -0.40 7.30 -23.24
CA ALA A 366 -1.78 7.78 -23.12
C ALA A 366 -1.79 9.27 -22.71
N PRO A 367 -2.88 10.00 -22.98
CA PRO A 367 -2.94 11.40 -22.59
C PRO A 367 -2.79 11.62 -21.08
N VAL A 368 -1.95 12.60 -20.71
CA VAL A 368 -1.63 12.94 -19.32
C VAL A 368 -2.66 13.90 -18.73
N ILE A 369 -3.27 14.73 -19.57
CA ILE A 369 -4.30 15.69 -19.15
C ILE A 369 -5.67 15.12 -19.51
N PRO A 370 -6.58 14.93 -18.53
CA PRO A 370 -7.90 14.40 -18.79
C PRO A 370 -8.65 15.16 -19.90
N ASN A 371 -9.23 14.42 -20.85
CA ASN A 371 -10.00 14.93 -21.98
C ASN A 371 -9.23 15.79 -23.01
N LEU A 372 -7.90 15.89 -22.91
CA LEU A 372 -7.06 16.56 -23.90
C LEU A 372 -6.08 15.57 -24.54
N PRO A 373 -5.62 15.77 -25.79
CA PRO A 373 -4.79 14.80 -26.50
C PRO A 373 -3.30 14.84 -26.14
N TYR A 374 -2.91 15.51 -25.05
CA TYR A 374 -1.51 15.74 -24.69
C TYR A 374 -0.87 14.50 -24.05
N THR A 375 0.08 13.87 -24.75
CA THR A 375 0.96 12.80 -24.23
C THR A 375 2.18 13.34 -23.49
N THR A 376 2.45 14.64 -23.62
CA THR A 376 3.40 15.41 -22.81
C THR A 376 2.65 16.49 -22.08
N GLY A 377 2.75 16.53 -20.75
CA GLY A 377 2.03 17.51 -19.97
C GLY A 377 2.06 17.25 -18.47
N TYR A 378 1.45 18.17 -17.74
CA TYR A 378 1.31 18.17 -16.29
C TYR A 378 -0.13 18.50 -15.94
N SER A 379 -0.69 17.83 -14.94
CA SER A 379 -1.98 18.19 -14.36
C SER A 379 -2.00 17.94 -12.85
N HIS A 380 -2.72 18.78 -12.11
CA HIS A 380 -2.97 18.57 -10.69
C HIS A 380 -4.38 18.95 -10.27
N ALA A 381 -4.77 18.43 -9.10
CA ALA A 381 -5.89 18.92 -8.32
C ALA A 381 -5.41 19.15 -6.87
N LEU A 382 -5.28 20.42 -6.47
CA LEU A 382 -4.84 20.82 -5.14
C LEU A 382 -6.00 21.48 -4.38
N ALA A 383 -6.32 20.95 -3.21
CA ALA A 383 -7.39 21.40 -2.34
C ALA A 383 -6.87 22.18 -1.14
N ILE A 384 -7.68 23.12 -0.68
CA ILE A 384 -7.45 23.94 0.50
C ILE A 384 -8.70 23.88 1.38
N MET A 385 -8.61 23.17 2.51
CA MET A 385 -9.76 22.92 3.38
C MET A 385 -10.08 24.11 4.28
N GLY A 386 -11.36 24.40 4.43
CA GLY A 386 -11.86 25.49 5.28
C GLY A 386 -11.54 26.90 4.77
N LYS A 387 -11.01 27.02 3.54
CA LYS A 387 -10.60 28.28 2.93
C LYS A 387 -11.34 28.52 1.61
N SER A 388 -11.33 29.77 1.16
CA SER A 388 -12.03 30.25 -0.03
C SER A 388 -11.22 30.04 -1.31
N ILE A 389 -11.87 30.22 -2.47
CA ILE A 389 -11.17 30.30 -3.77
C ILE A 389 -10.17 31.45 -3.79
N THR A 390 -10.46 32.58 -3.12
CA THR A 390 -9.55 33.72 -3.03
C THR A 390 -8.26 33.31 -2.33
N ASP A 391 -8.33 32.51 -1.27
CA ASP A 391 -7.14 32.00 -0.57
C ASP A 391 -6.32 31.08 -1.48
N ALA A 392 -6.98 30.20 -2.24
CA ALA A 392 -6.31 29.34 -3.22
C ALA A 392 -5.59 30.15 -4.31
N LYS A 393 -6.26 31.16 -4.88
CA LYS A 393 -5.68 32.07 -5.88
C LYS A 393 -4.50 32.84 -5.32
N ASN A 394 -4.61 33.36 -4.10
CA ASN A 394 -3.54 34.10 -3.43
C ASN A 394 -2.32 33.21 -3.18
N ALA A 395 -2.53 31.96 -2.74
CA ALA A 395 -1.46 30.99 -2.56
C ALA A 395 -0.73 30.68 -3.88
N PHE A 396 -1.46 30.59 -4.99
CA PHE A 396 -0.89 30.27 -6.30
C PHE A 396 -0.37 31.49 -7.10
N ALA A 397 -0.68 32.72 -6.67
CA ALA A 397 -0.44 33.93 -7.46
C ALA A 397 1.02 34.14 -7.88
N SER A 398 1.97 33.91 -6.96
CA SER A 398 3.41 34.03 -7.26
C SER A 398 3.86 33.01 -8.31
N THR A 399 3.37 31.78 -8.23
CA THR A 399 3.65 30.71 -9.19
C THR A 399 3.03 31.03 -10.54
N ALA A 400 1.77 31.47 -10.58
CA ALA A 400 1.09 31.88 -11.80
C ALA A 400 1.83 33.02 -12.53
N ALA A 401 2.34 34.02 -11.79
CA ALA A 401 3.11 35.11 -12.36
C ALA A 401 4.44 34.65 -12.99
N LYS A 402 5.11 33.66 -12.39
CA LYS A 402 6.33 33.08 -12.98
C LYS A 402 6.02 32.26 -14.25
N LEU A 403 4.87 31.61 -14.27
CA LEU A 403 4.44 30.76 -15.39
C LEU A 403 3.82 31.55 -16.55
N SER A 404 3.34 32.78 -16.33
CA SER A 404 2.59 33.54 -17.33
C SER A 404 3.40 33.88 -18.58
N VAL A 405 4.74 33.87 -18.50
CA VAL A 405 5.63 34.12 -19.64
C VAL A 405 5.56 33.04 -20.72
N TYR A 406 5.11 31.84 -20.35
CA TYR A 406 4.98 30.68 -21.24
C TYR A 406 3.58 30.53 -21.85
N ASN A 407 2.56 31.15 -21.25
CA ASN A 407 1.17 30.91 -21.60
C ASN A 407 0.82 31.48 -22.97
N GLY A 408 0.40 30.62 -23.91
CA GLY A 408 0.04 30.98 -25.27
C GLY A 408 1.24 31.34 -26.17
N THR A 409 2.47 31.34 -25.63
CA THR A 409 3.71 31.53 -26.38
C THR A 409 4.36 30.19 -26.71
N SER A 410 4.62 29.36 -25.70
CA SER A 410 5.20 28.01 -25.88
C SER A 410 4.43 26.91 -25.17
N LEU A 411 3.64 27.25 -24.15
CA LEU A 411 2.83 26.30 -23.39
C LEU A 411 1.35 26.70 -23.40
N PHE A 412 0.47 25.70 -23.44
CA PHE A 412 -0.92 25.83 -23.02
C PHE A 412 -0.98 25.75 -21.50
N LEU A 413 -1.57 26.75 -20.83
CA LEU A 413 -1.86 26.71 -19.39
C LEU A 413 -3.37 26.87 -19.16
N TYR A 414 -3.90 26.07 -18.23
CA TYR A 414 -5.29 26.13 -17.81
C TYR A 414 -5.38 26.05 -16.29
N SER A 415 -6.23 26.90 -15.69
CA SER A 415 -6.49 26.88 -14.25
C SER A 415 -7.95 27.19 -13.96
N ASP A 416 -8.61 26.29 -13.25
CA ASP A 416 -9.96 26.48 -12.74
C ASP A 416 -10.04 26.24 -11.24
N TYR A 417 -11.06 26.84 -10.62
CA TYR A 417 -11.25 26.83 -9.17
C TYR A 417 -12.68 26.41 -8.83
N TYR A 418 -12.79 25.50 -7.88
CA TYR A 418 -14.05 24.89 -7.46
C TYR A 418 -14.25 25.08 -5.97
N THR A 419 -15.51 25.14 -5.54
CA THR A 419 -15.87 25.07 -4.12
C THR A 419 -16.87 23.95 -3.89
N PHE A 420 -16.58 23.14 -2.89
CA PHE A 420 -17.40 22.03 -2.45
C PHE A 420 -17.95 22.33 -1.05
N PRO A 421 -19.28 22.23 -0.87
CA PRO A 421 -19.93 22.33 0.43
C PRO A 421 -19.37 21.43 1.53
N THR A 422 -18.90 20.22 1.17
CA THR A 422 -18.37 19.23 2.12
C THR A 422 -17.12 18.54 1.56
N TYR A 423 -16.31 17.96 2.45
CA TYR A 423 -15.17 17.13 2.05
C TYR A 423 -15.58 15.93 1.19
N ALA A 424 -16.70 15.28 1.50
CA ALA A 424 -17.18 14.12 0.74
C ALA A 424 -17.49 14.46 -0.73
N GLN A 425 -18.07 15.64 -0.98
CA GLN A 425 -18.30 16.11 -2.35
C GLN A 425 -16.98 16.41 -3.07
N TYR A 426 -16.04 17.11 -2.42
CA TYR A 426 -14.71 17.31 -2.97
C TYR A 426 -14.02 15.98 -3.32
N TYR A 427 -14.03 15.04 -2.38
CA TYR A 427 -13.39 13.73 -2.55
C TYR A 427 -13.94 13.02 -3.78
N ARG A 428 -15.25 12.87 -3.92
CA ARG A 428 -15.86 12.21 -5.09
C ARG A 428 -15.54 12.88 -6.42
N THR A 429 -15.45 14.22 -6.43
CA THR A 429 -15.24 14.95 -7.69
C THR A 429 -13.78 14.98 -8.12
N LEU A 430 -12.84 15.16 -7.20
CA LEU A 430 -11.44 15.46 -7.54
C LEU A 430 -10.40 14.47 -6.98
N SER A 431 -10.81 13.43 -6.24
CA SER A 431 -9.87 12.44 -5.70
C SER A 431 -10.31 10.98 -5.83
N GLY A 432 -11.55 10.64 -5.52
CA GLY A 432 -12.07 9.29 -5.26
C GLY A 432 -12.20 8.39 -6.49
N GLY A 433 -11.22 8.42 -7.39
CA GLY A 433 -11.13 7.57 -8.57
C GLY A 433 -10.50 6.21 -8.23
N LEU A 434 -10.88 5.19 -9.00
CA LEU A 434 -10.20 3.90 -8.98
C LEU A 434 -8.92 4.02 -9.81
N GLY A 435 -7.78 3.73 -9.19
CA GLY A 435 -6.50 3.68 -9.89
C GLY A 435 -6.44 2.48 -10.85
N PRO A 436 -5.71 2.60 -11.97
CA PRO A 436 -5.50 1.47 -12.86
C PRO A 436 -4.68 0.38 -12.15
N VAL A 437 -5.11 -0.88 -12.30
CA VAL A 437 -4.43 -2.09 -11.81
C VAL A 437 -4.28 -3.09 -12.97
N GLY A 438 -3.63 -4.22 -12.71
CA GLY A 438 -3.54 -5.36 -13.65
C GLY A 438 -2.32 -5.34 -14.56
N SER A 439 -1.34 -4.48 -14.29
CA SER A 439 -0.11 -4.38 -15.08
C SER A 439 1.13 -4.53 -14.20
N GLU A 440 2.14 -5.22 -14.72
CA GLU A 440 3.49 -5.19 -14.14
C GLU A 440 4.16 -3.84 -14.45
N ALA A 441 4.91 -3.30 -13.50
CA ALA A 441 5.70 -2.10 -13.68
C ALA A 441 6.86 -2.05 -12.67
N ALA A 442 7.92 -1.33 -13.03
CA ALA A 442 8.91 -0.88 -12.07
C ALA A 442 8.51 0.51 -11.57
N LEU A 443 8.49 0.69 -10.25
CA LEU A 443 8.14 1.93 -9.59
C LEU A 443 9.20 2.25 -8.56
N GLY A 444 9.50 3.54 -8.38
CA GLY A 444 10.34 4.03 -7.31
C GLY A 444 9.86 5.38 -6.82
N SER A 445 10.25 5.75 -5.60
CA SER A 445 9.80 7.00 -5.00
C SER A 445 10.79 7.62 -4.04
N ARG A 446 10.57 8.91 -3.76
CA ARG A 446 11.31 9.67 -2.75
C ARG A 446 10.44 10.72 -2.10
N LEU A 447 10.67 10.96 -0.81
CA LEU A 447 10.14 12.10 -0.10
C LEU A 447 11.06 13.31 -0.36
N LEU A 448 10.50 14.42 -0.83
CA LEU A 448 11.25 15.65 -1.15
C LEU A 448 10.93 16.73 -0.13
N ASP A 449 11.96 17.20 0.55
CA ASP A 449 11.89 18.31 1.49
C ASP A 449 12.07 19.67 0.80
N ARG A 450 11.93 20.74 1.58
CA ARG A 450 12.09 22.10 1.08
C ARG A 450 13.50 22.29 0.47
N LYS A 451 14.55 21.76 1.11
CA LYS A 451 15.93 21.85 0.62
C LYS A 451 16.08 21.26 -0.78
N ALA A 452 15.52 20.07 -1.02
CA ALA A 452 15.54 19.43 -2.33
C ALA A 452 14.75 20.25 -3.37
N LEU A 453 13.55 20.71 -3.00
CA LEU A 453 12.64 21.42 -3.91
C LEU A 453 13.10 22.85 -4.25
N THR A 454 13.91 23.49 -3.39
CA THR A 454 14.45 24.84 -3.65
C THR A 454 15.88 24.83 -4.20
N ASN A 455 16.50 23.66 -4.38
CA ASN A 455 17.78 23.54 -5.07
C ASN A 455 17.55 23.56 -6.58
N THR A 456 17.53 24.75 -7.20
CA THR A 456 17.17 24.94 -8.61
C THR A 456 17.92 24.01 -9.58
N THR A 457 19.26 23.96 -9.48
CA THR A 457 20.08 23.14 -10.38
C THR A 457 19.84 21.65 -10.14
N GLY A 458 19.85 21.22 -8.88
CA GLY A 458 19.58 19.83 -8.53
C GLY A 458 18.18 19.37 -8.95
N LEU A 459 17.16 20.21 -8.72
CA LEU A 459 15.78 19.94 -9.08
C LEU A 459 15.62 19.79 -10.59
N LYS A 460 16.17 20.70 -11.40
CA LYS A 460 16.13 20.59 -12.87
C LYS A 460 16.80 19.31 -13.36
N ASN A 461 17.96 18.96 -12.80
CA ASN A 461 18.67 17.73 -13.16
C ASN A 461 17.87 16.48 -12.80
N MET A 462 17.24 16.46 -11.61
CA MET A 462 16.36 15.37 -11.20
C MET A 462 15.15 15.25 -12.13
N LEU A 463 14.45 16.36 -12.40
CA LEU A 463 13.27 16.39 -13.28
C LEU A 463 13.61 15.90 -14.70
N ASN A 464 14.72 16.33 -15.27
CA ASN A 464 15.19 15.84 -16.57
C ASN A 464 15.55 14.35 -16.53
N THR A 465 16.08 13.85 -15.42
CA THR A 465 16.40 12.43 -15.28
C THR A 465 15.12 11.58 -15.21
N VAL A 466 14.15 11.99 -14.41
CA VAL A 466 12.88 11.25 -14.24
C VAL A 466 11.89 11.46 -15.38
N ALA A 467 12.10 12.46 -16.24
CA ALA A 467 11.39 12.62 -17.51
C ALA A 467 11.67 11.46 -18.48
N GLY A 468 12.85 10.84 -18.36
CA GLY A 468 13.29 9.74 -19.23
C GLY A 468 13.96 10.22 -20.50
N ASN A 469 14.53 9.26 -21.23
CA ASN A 469 15.14 9.51 -22.53
C ASN A 469 14.08 9.55 -23.65
N PRO A 470 14.37 10.15 -24.82
CA PRO A 470 13.48 10.07 -25.98
C PRO A 470 13.07 8.61 -26.29
N GLY A 471 11.77 8.37 -26.46
CA GLY A 471 11.20 7.04 -26.68
C GLY A 471 10.96 6.19 -25.42
N GLN A 472 11.43 6.65 -24.25
CA GLN A 472 11.07 6.04 -22.97
C GLN A 472 9.70 6.58 -22.50
N PHE A 473 8.82 5.69 -22.05
CA PHE A 473 7.53 6.06 -21.48
C PHE A 473 7.60 5.97 -19.96
N LEU A 474 7.63 7.12 -19.29
CA LEU A 474 7.65 7.21 -17.83
C LEU A 474 6.49 8.05 -17.34
N GLN A 475 5.82 7.54 -16.32
CA GLN A 475 4.80 8.27 -15.58
C GLN A 475 5.42 8.81 -14.29
N ASN A 476 5.29 10.12 -14.07
CA ASN A 476 5.64 10.74 -12.80
C ASN A 476 4.36 11.17 -12.07
N ASN A 477 4.21 10.74 -10.83
CA ASN A 477 3.14 11.20 -9.94
C ASN A 477 3.76 11.91 -8.75
N PHE A 478 3.07 12.92 -8.24
CA PHE A 478 3.46 13.57 -7.00
C PHE A 478 2.25 13.71 -6.08
N CYS A 479 2.50 13.50 -4.79
CA CYS A 479 1.52 13.71 -3.74
C CYS A 479 2.01 14.87 -2.85
N LEU A 480 1.33 16.02 -2.94
CA LEU A 480 1.52 17.14 -2.03
C LEU A 480 0.62 16.91 -0.80
N VAL A 481 1.02 15.97 0.05
CA VAL A 481 0.16 15.38 1.09
C VAL A 481 0.76 15.47 2.48
N SER A 482 1.80 16.29 2.65
CA SER A 482 2.46 16.51 3.94
C SER A 482 2.49 18.00 4.31
N GLY A 483 3.40 18.40 5.20
CA GLY A 483 3.35 19.70 5.87
C GLY A 483 2.26 19.73 6.94
N GLY A 484 1.90 20.94 7.40
CA GLY A 484 0.74 21.14 8.28
C GLY A 484 0.72 20.21 9.50
N GLN A 485 -0.35 19.45 9.64
CA GLN A 485 -0.52 18.50 10.75
C GLN A 485 0.46 17.32 10.69
N VAL A 486 0.86 16.85 9.51
CA VAL A 486 1.88 15.77 9.37
C VAL A 486 3.20 16.18 10.02
N PHE A 487 3.60 17.45 9.91
CA PHE A 487 4.80 17.98 10.55
C PHE A 487 4.61 18.14 12.06
N LYS A 488 3.43 18.60 12.52
CA LYS A 488 3.11 18.71 13.95
C LYS A 488 3.11 17.35 14.65
N ASP A 489 2.68 16.31 13.94
CA ASP A 489 2.65 14.93 14.43
C ASP A 489 4.05 14.31 14.61
N ARG A 490 5.13 15.05 14.34
CA ARG A 490 6.48 14.69 14.84
C ARG A 490 6.53 14.49 16.36
N ALA A 491 5.60 15.10 17.10
CA ALA A 491 5.46 14.98 18.54
C ALA A 491 4.63 13.77 19.00
N GLU A 492 4.02 13.00 18.07
CA GLU A 492 3.24 11.80 18.40
C GLU A 492 4.18 10.70 18.94
N PRO A 493 4.03 10.30 20.22
CA PRO A 493 4.97 9.37 20.86
C PRO A 493 4.87 7.95 20.31
N PHE A 494 3.75 7.56 19.72
CA PHE A 494 3.52 6.19 19.23
C PHE A 494 3.46 6.10 17.69
N SER A 495 4.26 6.91 17.00
CA SER A 495 4.37 6.86 15.53
C SER A 495 5.55 5.99 15.08
N GLY A 496 5.30 4.99 14.24
CA GLY A 496 6.31 4.16 13.58
C GLY A 496 6.67 4.63 12.17
N VAL A 497 6.07 5.71 11.70
CA VAL A 497 6.25 6.27 10.35
C VAL A 497 7.70 6.72 10.13
N ASN A 498 8.20 6.55 8.90
CA ASN A 498 9.47 7.14 8.46
C ASN A 498 9.53 8.65 8.80
N PRO A 499 10.51 9.10 9.60
CA PRO A 499 10.65 10.51 9.98
C PRO A 499 10.74 11.49 8.80
N GLY A 500 11.13 11.05 7.59
CA GLY A 500 11.11 11.88 6.39
C GLY A 500 9.75 12.52 6.10
N TRP A 501 8.65 11.86 6.46
CA TRP A 501 7.31 12.44 6.35
C TRP A 501 7.16 13.74 7.15
N ARG A 502 7.91 13.90 8.24
CA ARG A 502 7.81 15.04 9.16
C ARG A 502 8.56 16.29 8.67
N THR A 503 9.28 16.17 7.56
CA THR A 503 10.10 17.25 6.97
C THR A 503 9.89 17.43 5.48
N SER A 504 9.36 16.41 4.78
CA SER A 504 9.11 16.43 3.36
C SER A 504 7.69 16.87 3.01
N TYR A 505 7.54 17.62 1.91
CA TYR A 505 6.25 18.11 1.42
C TYR A 505 5.66 17.19 0.36
N VAL A 506 6.53 16.65 -0.49
CA VAL A 506 6.15 15.89 -1.68
C VAL A 506 6.58 14.45 -1.54
N HIS A 507 5.66 13.53 -1.79
CA HIS A 507 6.00 12.16 -2.16
C HIS A 507 6.03 12.08 -3.69
N ASN A 508 7.22 11.95 -4.28
CA ASN A 508 7.39 11.87 -5.73
C ASN A 508 7.57 10.39 -6.13
N ILE A 509 6.85 9.96 -7.15
CA ILE A 509 6.83 8.60 -7.69
C ILE A 509 7.19 8.68 -9.16
N VAL A 510 8.07 7.79 -9.60
CA VAL A 510 8.36 7.54 -11.02
C VAL A 510 8.10 6.07 -11.32
N ALA A 511 7.39 5.80 -12.41
CA ALA A 511 7.06 4.45 -12.84
C ALA A 511 7.34 4.25 -14.33
N GLY A 512 7.91 3.10 -14.66
CA GLY A 512 8.16 2.64 -16.02
C GLY A 512 7.58 1.24 -16.22
N GLY A 513 6.85 1.06 -17.32
CA GLY A 513 6.30 -0.23 -17.72
C GLY A 513 7.07 -0.87 -18.87
N TRP A 514 6.57 -2.01 -19.32
CA TRP A 514 7.02 -2.71 -20.52
C TRP A 514 5.81 -3.27 -21.27
N PHE A 515 6.01 -3.61 -22.54
CA PHE A 515 4.96 -4.27 -23.32
C PHE A 515 4.71 -5.69 -22.80
N PRO A 516 3.45 -6.18 -22.87
CA PRO A 516 3.14 -7.58 -22.58
C PRO A 516 4.07 -8.53 -23.36
N GLY A 517 4.56 -9.58 -22.69
CA GLY A 517 5.48 -10.56 -23.29
C GLY A 517 6.96 -10.15 -23.30
N ALA A 518 7.33 -8.99 -22.74
CA ALA A 518 8.74 -8.61 -22.58
C ALA A 518 9.54 -9.69 -21.83
N ASP A 519 10.77 -9.94 -22.29
CA ASP A 519 11.66 -10.93 -21.69
C ASP A 519 12.21 -10.48 -20.33
N ALA A 520 12.78 -11.42 -19.57
CA ALA A 520 13.31 -11.14 -18.23
C ALA A 520 14.43 -10.09 -18.25
N ALA A 521 15.23 -10.03 -19.32
CA ALA A 521 16.31 -9.06 -19.47
C ALA A 521 15.77 -7.63 -19.62
N THR A 522 14.72 -7.44 -20.42
CA THR A 522 14.03 -6.16 -20.60
C THR A 522 13.42 -5.69 -19.29
N LYS A 523 12.68 -6.56 -18.59
CA LYS A 523 12.11 -6.24 -17.27
C LYS A 523 13.20 -5.83 -16.28
N ALA A 524 14.29 -6.58 -16.21
CA ALA A 524 15.43 -6.27 -15.35
C ALA A 524 16.10 -4.93 -15.70
N ALA A 525 16.22 -4.59 -16.98
CA ALA A 525 16.77 -3.30 -17.42
C ALA A 525 15.88 -2.12 -16.99
N VAL A 526 14.56 -2.25 -17.09
CA VAL A 526 13.61 -1.21 -16.63
C VAL A 526 13.69 -1.05 -15.12
N HIS A 527 13.72 -2.15 -14.36
CA HIS A 527 13.94 -2.10 -12.91
C HIS A 527 15.25 -1.39 -12.56
N LYS A 528 16.35 -1.77 -13.21
CA LYS A 528 17.67 -1.15 -12.98
C LYS A 528 17.67 0.35 -13.25
N ASP A 529 17.03 0.80 -14.35
CA ASP A 529 16.90 2.21 -14.66
C ASP A 529 16.10 2.96 -13.56
N ILE A 530 14.97 2.41 -13.12
CA ILE A 530 14.18 2.99 -12.03
C ILE A 530 14.99 3.08 -10.74
N THR A 531 15.64 1.98 -10.32
CA THR A 531 16.39 1.90 -9.07
C THR A 531 17.63 2.80 -9.06
N GLU A 532 18.50 2.62 -10.05
CA GLU A 532 19.84 3.21 -10.03
C GLU A 532 19.87 4.63 -10.61
N VAL A 533 19.05 4.90 -11.62
CA VAL A 533 19.07 6.19 -12.34
C VAL A 533 17.98 7.11 -11.81
N LYS A 534 16.71 6.68 -11.87
CA LYS A 534 15.59 7.57 -11.56
C LYS A 534 15.50 7.85 -10.06
N VAL A 535 15.42 6.80 -9.23
CA VAL A 535 15.47 6.93 -7.76
C VAL A 535 16.82 7.45 -7.29
N GLY A 536 17.92 7.05 -7.94
CA GLY A 536 19.25 7.61 -7.68
C GLY A 536 19.30 9.13 -7.79
N SER A 537 18.73 9.71 -8.84
CA SER A 537 18.67 11.17 -9.03
C SER A 537 17.81 11.88 -7.96
N MET A 538 16.68 11.28 -7.56
CA MET A 538 15.85 11.80 -6.47
C MET A 538 16.57 11.73 -5.12
N ARG A 539 17.31 10.64 -4.88
CA ARG A 539 18.12 10.45 -3.67
C ARG A 539 19.26 11.47 -3.60
N ALA A 540 19.88 11.81 -4.73
CA ALA A 540 20.98 12.78 -4.78
C ALA A 540 20.56 14.18 -4.30
N ILE A 541 19.31 14.60 -4.57
CA ILE A 541 18.79 15.90 -4.11
C ILE A 541 18.13 15.83 -2.72
N ALA A 542 17.69 14.65 -2.28
CA ALA A 542 17.04 14.40 -1.00
C ALA A 542 17.64 13.17 -0.27
N PRO A 543 18.91 13.24 0.17
CA PRO A 543 19.62 12.07 0.72
C PRO A 543 19.08 11.63 2.09
N ASP A 544 18.53 12.56 2.88
CA ASP A 544 18.23 12.34 4.30
C ASP A 544 16.74 12.07 4.60
N THR A 545 15.89 11.95 3.58
CA THR A 545 14.43 11.85 3.74
C THR A 545 13.91 10.42 3.74
N GLY A 546 14.26 9.63 2.72
CA GLY A 546 13.71 8.29 2.49
C GLY A 546 12.53 8.29 1.50
N CYS A 547 11.71 7.25 1.55
CA CYS A 547 10.55 7.05 0.68
C CYS A 547 9.38 6.40 1.41
N TYR A 548 8.24 6.27 0.72
CA TYR A 548 7.02 5.68 1.26
C TYR A 548 6.92 4.21 0.85
N MET A 549 7.07 3.30 1.82
CA MET A 549 7.18 1.86 1.59
C MET A 549 6.02 1.19 0.83
N ASN A 550 4.84 1.81 0.75
CA ASN A 550 3.70 1.22 0.02
C ASN A 550 3.75 1.52 -1.48
N GLU A 551 4.48 2.56 -1.88
CA GLU A 551 4.64 3.02 -3.26
C GLU A 551 6.13 3.29 -3.49
N ALA A 552 6.94 2.24 -3.35
CA ALA A 552 8.40 2.33 -3.40
C ALA A 552 8.99 1.24 -4.28
N ASP A 553 10.29 1.37 -4.49
CA ASP A 553 11.08 0.41 -5.24
C ASP A 553 11.26 -0.89 -4.45
N ARG A 554 10.66 -1.96 -4.96
CA ARG A 554 10.76 -3.31 -4.40
C ARG A 554 12.20 -3.81 -4.35
N LEU A 555 13.07 -3.33 -5.24
CA LEU A 555 14.45 -3.78 -5.40
C LEU A 555 15.47 -2.80 -4.81
N ASP A 556 15.03 -1.81 -4.02
CA ASP A 556 15.92 -0.87 -3.34
C ASP A 556 16.89 -1.62 -2.41
N PRO A 557 18.21 -1.62 -2.67
CA PRO A 557 19.18 -2.31 -1.82
C PRO A 557 19.24 -1.70 -0.42
N ASP A 558 18.83 -0.43 -0.27
CA ASP A 558 18.86 0.32 0.98
C ASP A 558 17.46 0.45 1.62
N TYR A 559 16.52 -0.44 1.27
CA TYR A 559 15.11 -0.32 1.68
C TYR A 559 14.95 -0.17 3.20
N LEU A 560 15.78 -0.82 4.02
CA LEU A 560 15.69 -0.71 5.49
C LEU A 560 15.88 0.73 5.96
N VAL A 561 16.82 1.46 5.35
CA VAL A 561 17.06 2.87 5.65
C VAL A 561 16.00 3.73 4.99
N ASN A 562 15.71 3.48 3.72
CA ASN A 562 14.83 4.35 2.94
C ASN A 562 13.36 4.25 3.37
N PHE A 563 12.88 3.09 3.82
CA PHE A 563 11.47 2.86 4.14
C PHE A 563 11.15 3.21 5.59
N TYR A 564 12.11 3.02 6.49
CA TYR A 564 11.88 3.12 7.94
C TYR A 564 12.70 4.23 8.61
N GLY A 565 13.84 4.64 8.03
CA GLY A 565 14.69 5.70 8.54
C GLY A 565 15.04 5.53 10.01
N GLY A 566 15.03 6.63 10.76
CA GLY A 566 15.30 6.64 12.20
C GLY A 566 14.31 5.85 13.06
N ALA A 567 13.17 5.41 12.51
CA ALA A 567 12.24 4.54 13.23
C ALA A 567 12.67 3.07 13.25
N LEU A 568 13.60 2.66 12.36
CA LEU A 568 13.98 1.25 12.18
C LEU A 568 14.35 0.51 13.49
N PRO A 569 15.19 1.05 14.41
CA PRO A 569 15.61 0.29 15.59
C PRO A 569 14.46 -0.15 16.49
N LYS A 570 13.47 0.73 16.73
CA LYS A 570 12.29 0.40 17.54
C LYS A 570 11.35 -0.56 16.83
N LEU A 571 11.24 -0.45 15.51
CA LEU A 571 10.45 -1.37 14.68
C LEU A 571 11.05 -2.79 14.70
N GLN A 572 12.37 -2.90 14.56
CA GLN A 572 13.06 -4.19 14.67
C GLN A 572 12.93 -4.80 16.07
N ALA A 573 12.96 -3.98 17.12
CA ALA A 573 12.72 -4.47 18.49
C ALA A 573 11.31 -5.05 18.64
N ALA A 574 10.29 -4.37 18.13
CA ALA A 574 8.92 -4.90 18.10
C ALA A 574 8.82 -6.19 17.27
N LYS A 575 9.46 -6.25 16.09
CA LYS A 575 9.51 -7.46 15.27
C LYS A 575 10.06 -8.66 16.05
N ARG A 576 11.21 -8.50 16.71
CA ARG A 576 11.83 -9.58 17.51
C ARG A 576 10.95 -10.02 18.68
N LYS A 577 10.22 -9.09 19.31
CA LYS A 577 9.34 -9.40 20.44
C LYS A 577 8.08 -10.15 20.01
N TYR A 578 7.42 -9.71 18.95
CA TYR A 578 6.08 -10.20 18.57
C TYR A 578 6.13 -11.32 17.51
N ASP A 579 7.26 -11.48 16.81
CA ASP A 579 7.49 -12.58 15.88
C ASP A 579 8.97 -13.04 15.90
N PRO A 580 9.42 -13.67 17.00
CA PRO A 580 10.81 -14.14 17.15
C PRO A 580 11.18 -15.25 16.16
N THR A 581 10.19 -15.94 15.58
CA THR A 581 10.40 -17.05 14.65
C THR A 581 10.39 -16.66 13.18
N GLY A 582 10.08 -15.40 12.87
CA GLY A 582 9.89 -14.92 11.50
C GLY A 582 8.78 -15.68 10.76
N LEU A 583 7.63 -15.85 11.41
CA LEU A 583 6.43 -16.38 10.77
C LEU A 583 5.87 -15.39 9.74
N PHE A 584 5.84 -14.11 10.11
CA PHE A 584 5.33 -13.02 9.29
C PHE A 584 6.44 -12.45 8.41
N TYR A 585 6.76 -13.16 7.35
CA TYR A 585 7.68 -12.70 6.31
C TYR A 585 6.91 -12.01 5.18
N CYS A 586 7.38 -10.84 4.77
CA CYS A 586 7.02 -10.23 3.50
C CYS A 586 8.24 -9.50 2.91
N PRO A 587 8.37 -9.42 1.57
CA PRO A 587 9.46 -8.70 0.93
C PRO A 587 9.55 -7.25 1.41
N THR A 588 10.77 -6.75 1.67
CA THR A 588 11.07 -5.37 2.16
C THR A 588 10.48 -5.02 3.54
N CYS A 589 9.76 -5.92 4.18
CA CYS A 589 9.23 -5.71 5.52
C CYS A 589 10.35 -5.71 6.57
N VAL A 590 10.12 -5.09 7.72
CA VAL A 590 11.08 -5.15 8.85
C VAL A 590 11.36 -6.62 9.22
N GLY A 591 12.64 -6.98 9.26
CA GLY A 591 13.11 -8.34 9.54
C GLY A 591 13.11 -9.28 8.33
N SER A 592 12.79 -8.79 7.12
CA SER A 592 12.83 -9.61 5.90
C SER A 592 14.24 -9.89 5.39
N ASP A 593 15.22 -9.09 5.79
CA ASP A 593 16.66 -9.28 5.59
C ASP A 593 17.21 -10.55 6.27
N ALA A 594 16.51 -11.07 7.27
CA ALA A 594 16.83 -12.37 7.88
C ALA A 594 16.41 -13.58 7.02
N TRP A 595 15.85 -13.34 5.84
CA TRP A 595 15.33 -14.37 4.94
C TRP A 595 15.79 -14.14 3.49
N LYS A 596 15.97 -15.23 2.75
CA LYS A 596 16.31 -15.23 1.32
C LYS A 596 15.54 -16.34 0.61
N GLU A 597 15.33 -16.16 -0.68
CA GLU A 597 14.77 -17.20 -1.54
C GLU A 597 15.89 -18.16 -1.98
N ASP A 598 15.66 -19.47 -1.92
CA ASP A 598 16.58 -20.48 -2.48
C ASP A 598 16.34 -20.68 -3.99
N SER A 599 17.14 -21.54 -4.62
CA SER A 599 17.01 -21.83 -6.06
C SER A 599 15.71 -22.54 -6.45
N GLN A 600 14.93 -23.01 -5.47
CA GLN A 600 13.64 -23.67 -5.65
C GLN A 600 12.46 -22.75 -5.29
N GLY A 601 12.72 -21.48 -4.97
CA GLY A 601 11.68 -20.52 -4.59
C GLY A 601 11.26 -20.57 -3.11
N ARG A 602 11.92 -21.40 -2.29
CA ARG A 602 11.60 -21.50 -0.85
C ARG A 602 12.22 -20.34 -0.09
N ILE A 603 11.48 -19.84 0.89
CA ILE A 603 11.97 -18.80 1.80
C ILE A 603 12.76 -19.45 2.93
N CYS A 604 14.05 -19.16 3.01
CA CYS A 604 15.00 -19.72 3.96
C CYS A 604 15.67 -18.64 4.79
N LYS A 605 16.14 -18.99 5.99
CA LYS A 605 16.94 -18.05 6.78
C LYS A 605 18.18 -17.60 5.98
N ALA A 606 18.46 -16.30 6.02
CA ALA A 606 19.74 -15.78 5.56
C ALA A 606 20.84 -16.29 6.52
N ASN A 607 21.98 -16.70 5.96
CA ASN A 607 23.11 -17.23 6.73
C ASN A 607 23.88 -16.11 7.43
#